data_AF-A0A9Q9J708-F1
#
_entry.id   AF-A0A9Q9J708-F1
#
_cell.length_a   1.000
_cell.length_b   1.000
_cell.length_c   1.000
_cell.angle_alpha   90.00
_cell.angle_beta   90.00
_cell.angle_gamma   90.00
#
_symmetry.space_group_name_H-M   'P 1'
#
loop_
_entity.id
_entity.type
_entity.pdbx_description
1 polymer ?
#
loop_
_entity_poly.entity_id
_entity_poly.type
_entity_poly.pdbx_seq_one_letter_code
_entity_poly.pdbx_strand_id
1 'polypeptide(L)'
;MFRLCVDRATRALLPAEDVDGLNSKIRRNLGFRLPWLIDTGRLPEGLRDLSTCIKDDGNDGAHDGTLAKQDAEDLFDFTFALLERLFTEPARLRIANERRLARRERPN
;
A
#
# COMPACT_ATOMS: atom_id res chain seq x y z
N MET A 1 12.60 5.36 6.45
CA MET A 1 11.83 6.43 5.73
C MET A 1 10.59 5.86 5.03
N PHE A 2 10.70 4.79 4.24
CA PHE A 2 9.57 4.18 3.51
C PHE A 2 8.47 3.59 4.39
N ARG A 3 8.83 2.90 5.48
CA ARG A 3 7.85 2.29 6.40
C ARG A 3 6.82 3.28 6.95
N LEU A 4 7.22 4.51 7.26
CA LEU A 4 6.29 5.56 7.71
C LEU A 4 5.34 6.01 6.58
N CYS A 5 5.83 6.05 5.34
CA CYS A 5 5.01 6.34 4.16
C CYS A 5 3.95 5.26 3.95
N VAL A 6 4.37 3.99 3.94
CA VAL A 6 3.47 2.82 3.89
C VAL A 6 2.47 2.88 5.04
N ASP A 7 2.93 3.20 6.25
CA ASP A 7 2.05 3.29 7.41
C ASP A 7 0.93 4.30 7.21
N ARG A 8 1.27 5.52 6.82
CA ARG A 8 0.28 6.58 6.57
C ARG A 8 -0.65 6.25 5.42
N ALA A 9 -0.12 5.77 4.31
CA ALA A 9 -0.92 5.43 3.13
C ALA A 9 -1.97 4.35 3.45
N THR A 10 -1.58 3.33 4.22
CA THR A 10 -2.46 2.20 4.53
C THR A 10 -3.41 2.46 5.69
N ARG A 11 -3.10 3.38 6.60
CA ARG A 11 -4.07 3.84 7.62
C ARG A 11 -5.31 4.47 7.01
N ALA A 12 -5.16 5.21 5.90
CA ALA A 12 -6.29 5.83 5.22
C ALA A 12 -7.27 4.81 4.60
N LEU A 13 -6.84 3.56 4.42
CA LEU A 13 -7.66 2.47 3.89
C LEU A 13 -8.42 1.71 4.99
N LEU A 14 -8.10 1.96 6.27
CA LEU A 14 -8.81 1.33 7.37
C LEU A 14 -10.19 1.95 7.55
N PRO A 15 -11.24 1.14 7.67
CA PRO A 15 -12.56 1.65 8.03
C PRO A 15 -12.54 2.27 9.42
N ALA A 16 -13.30 3.36 9.58
CA ALA A 16 -13.45 4.06 10.86
C ALA A 16 -14.32 3.26 11.85
N GLU A 17 -15.31 2.56 11.31
CA GLU A 17 -16.19 1.66 12.06
C GLU A 17 -15.50 0.35 12.46
N ASP A 18 -16.08 -0.32 13.44
CA ASP A 18 -15.68 -1.66 13.83
C ASP A 18 -16.25 -2.66 12.83
N VAL A 19 -15.36 -3.39 12.19
CA VAL A 19 -15.66 -4.48 11.26
C VAL A 19 -15.07 -5.76 11.82
N ASP A 20 -15.74 -6.87 11.54
CA ASP A 20 -15.29 -8.18 11.99
C ASP A 20 -13.85 -8.46 11.55
N GLY A 21 -13.07 -9.00 12.47
CA GLY A 21 -11.63 -9.25 12.28
C GLY A 21 -10.71 -8.02 12.36
N LEU A 22 -11.21 -6.77 12.37
CA LEU A 22 -10.37 -5.58 12.54
C LEU A 22 -10.22 -5.18 14.00
N ASN A 23 -9.04 -5.39 14.58
CA ASN A 23 -8.75 -5.06 15.97
C ASN A 23 -7.63 -4.01 16.12
N SER A 24 -7.43 -3.51 17.35
CA SER A 24 -6.40 -2.50 17.67
C SER A 24 -4.98 -2.92 17.26
N LYS A 25 -4.66 -4.22 17.32
CA LYS A 25 -3.35 -4.76 16.90
C LYS A 25 -3.15 -4.61 15.40
N ILE A 26 -4.15 -4.97 14.59
CA ILE A 26 -4.13 -4.79 13.12
C ILE A 26 -4.08 -3.31 12.76
N ARG A 27 -4.79 -2.43 13.48
CA ARG A 27 -4.75 -0.98 13.21
C ARG A 27 -3.36 -0.39 13.44
N ARG A 28 -2.67 -0.79 14.51
CA ARG A 28 -1.39 -0.21 14.96
C ARG A 28 -0.16 -0.83 14.32
N ASN A 29 -0.17 -2.13 14.04
CA ASN A 29 1.01 -2.85 13.57
C ASN A 29 0.90 -3.11 12.07
N LEU A 30 1.82 -2.51 11.31
CA LEU A 30 1.84 -2.58 9.85
C LEU A 30 1.95 -4.02 9.31
N GLY A 31 2.72 -4.89 9.96
CA GLY A 31 2.89 -6.30 9.54
C GLY A 31 1.61 -7.12 9.67
N PHE A 32 0.69 -6.77 10.58
CA PHE A 32 -0.64 -7.37 10.64
C PHE A 32 -1.65 -6.64 9.76
N ARG A 33 -1.46 -5.32 9.55
CA ARG A 33 -2.36 -4.50 8.74
C ARG A 33 -2.34 -4.87 7.27
N LEU A 34 -1.16 -5.06 6.69
CA LEU A 34 -1.02 -5.32 5.27
C LEU A 34 -1.73 -6.61 4.83
N PRO A 35 -1.51 -7.78 5.47
CA PRO A 35 -2.25 -8.98 5.14
C PRO A 35 -3.76 -8.78 5.25
N TRP A 36 -4.24 -8.16 6.33
CA TRP A 36 -5.67 -7.91 6.52
C TRP A 36 -6.28 -7.01 5.44
N LEU A 37 -5.57 -5.96 5.01
CA LEU A 37 -6.03 -5.09 3.93
C LEU A 37 -6.12 -5.85 2.60
N ILE A 38 -5.19 -6.78 2.35
CA ILE A 38 -5.21 -7.61 1.15
C ILE A 38 -6.33 -8.66 1.23
N ASP A 39 -6.44 -9.39 2.35
CA ASP A 39 -7.45 -10.42 2.59
C ASP A 39 -8.88 -9.87 2.47
N THR A 40 -9.07 -8.59 2.81
CA THR A 40 -10.36 -7.92 2.71
C THR A 40 -10.56 -7.13 1.40
N GLY A 41 -9.66 -7.29 0.42
CA GLY A 41 -9.75 -6.69 -0.91
C GLY A 41 -9.55 -5.17 -0.97
N ARG A 42 -9.08 -4.56 0.13
CA ARG A 42 -8.76 -3.12 0.20
C ARG A 42 -7.40 -2.79 -0.41
N LEU A 43 -6.52 -3.78 -0.46
CA LEU A 43 -5.32 -3.78 -1.28
C LEU A 43 -5.39 -4.96 -2.27
N PRO A 44 -4.86 -4.81 -3.49
CA PRO A 44 -4.86 -5.89 -4.47
C PRO A 44 -3.91 -7.02 -4.08
N GLU A 45 -4.33 -8.26 -4.35
CA GLU A 45 -3.61 -9.51 -4.04
C GLU A 45 -2.18 -9.55 -4.57
N GLY A 46 -1.92 -8.92 -5.73
CA GLY A 46 -0.58 -8.86 -6.32
C GLY A 46 0.47 -8.12 -5.47
N LEU A 47 0.08 -7.44 -4.39
CA LEU A 47 1.01 -6.84 -3.43
C LEU A 47 1.41 -7.78 -2.29
N ARG A 48 0.81 -8.97 -2.18
CA ARG A 48 1.02 -9.87 -1.03
C ARG A 48 2.48 -10.28 -0.88
N ASP A 49 3.07 -10.82 -1.95
CA ASP A 49 4.43 -11.34 -1.89
C ASP A 49 5.43 -10.22 -1.58
N LEU A 50 5.26 -9.04 -2.18
CA LEU A 50 6.10 -7.88 -1.88
C LEU A 50 5.92 -7.35 -0.45
N SER A 51 4.76 -7.55 0.17
CA SER A 51 4.49 -7.06 1.52
C SER A 51 5.22 -7.85 2.61
N THR A 52 5.80 -9.02 2.31
CA THR A 52 6.45 -9.85 3.33
C THR A 52 7.70 -9.20 3.92
N CYS A 53 8.42 -8.37 3.15
CA CYS A 53 9.61 -7.64 3.61
C CYS A 53 9.30 -6.74 4.82
N ILE A 54 8.05 -6.29 5.00
CA ILE A 54 7.61 -5.46 6.12
C ILE A 54 7.52 -6.22 7.44
N LYS A 55 7.30 -7.54 7.40
CA LYS A 55 7.21 -8.40 8.58
C LYS A 55 8.60 -8.73 9.11
N ASP A 56 9.55 -8.92 8.20
CA ASP A 56 10.94 -9.27 8.52
C ASP A 56 11.76 -8.02 8.93
N ASP A 57 11.41 -6.84 8.38
CA ASP A 57 11.95 -5.53 8.76
C ASP A 57 11.09 -4.85 9.85
N GLY A 58 10.96 -5.51 11.00
CA GLY A 58 10.60 -4.79 12.23
C GLY A 58 11.51 -3.57 12.38
N ASN A 59 11.06 -2.49 13.03
CA ASN A 59 11.89 -1.28 13.22
C ASN A 59 13.26 -1.59 13.88
N ASP A 60 13.40 -2.79 14.43
CA ASP A 60 14.60 -3.41 14.98
C ASP A 60 15.72 -3.66 13.95
N GLY A 61 15.42 -3.97 12.67
CA GLY A 61 16.45 -4.26 11.66
C GLY A 61 17.41 -3.09 11.38
N ALA A 62 16.88 -1.86 11.45
CA ALA A 62 17.67 -0.63 11.35
C ALA A 62 18.42 -0.28 12.65
N HIS A 63 17.96 -0.80 13.80
CA HIS A 63 18.59 -0.59 15.10
C HIS A 63 19.69 -1.61 15.39
N ASP A 64 19.55 -2.85 14.92
CA ASP A 64 20.50 -3.95 15.11
C ASP A 64 21.59 -4.00 14.02
N GLY A 65 21.48 -3.17 12.98
CA GLY A 65 22.47 -3.08 11.90
C GLY A 65 22.51 -4.30 10.98
N THR A 66 21.45 -5.11 10.98
CA THR A 66 21.32 -6.35 10.20
C THR A 66 20.72 -6.13 8.81
N LEU A 67 20.21 -4.92 8.52
CA LEU A 67 19.61 -4.59 7.24
C LEU A 67 20.63 -4.69 6.10
N ALA A 68 20.43 -5.66 5.21
CA ALA A 68 21.21 -5.80 4.00
C ALA A 68 20.69 -4.86 2.90
N LYS A 69 21.50 -4.69 1.85
CA LYS A 69 21.10 -3.91 0.67
C LYS A 69 19.81 -4.46 0.05
N GLN A 70 19.66 -5.78 0.01
CA GLN A 70 18.52 -6.48 -0.56
C GLN A 70 17.23 -6.13 0.19
N ASP A 71 17.27 -6.09 1.52
CA ASP A 71 16.10 -5.72 2.34
C ASP A 71 15.63 -4.29 2.03
N ALA A 72 16.57 -3.38 1.79
CA ALA A 72 16.27 -2.00 1.41
C ALA A 72 15.68 -1.89 -0.01
N GLU A 73 16.17 -2.70 -0.95
CA GLU A 73 15.63 -2.80 -2.32
C GLU A 73 14.21 -3.38 -2.30
N ASP A 74 13.96 -4.45 -1.55
CA ASP A 74 12.63 -5.05 -1.40
C ASP A 74 11.62 -4.07 -0.78
N LEU A 75 12.04 -3.32 0.25
CA LEU A 75 11.20 -2.29 0.86
C LEU A 75 10.89 -1.15 -0.12
N PHE A 76 11.87 -0.76 -0.94
CA PHE A 76 11.69 0.25 -1.97
C PHE A 76 10.68 -0.22 -3.02
N ASP A 77 10.86 -1.41 -3.57
CA ASP A 77 9.99 -1.97 -4.61
C ASP A 77 8.55 -2.11 -4.12
N PHE A 78 8.37 -2.65 -2.91
CA PHE A 78 7.04 -2.72 -2.29
C PHE A 78 6.41 -1.34 -2.11
N THR A 79 7.16 -0.38 -1.59
CA THR A 79 6.65 0.97 -1.33
C THR A 79 6.26 1.66 -2.64
N PHE A 80 7.07 1.53 -3.68
CA PHE A 80 6.78 2.10 -4.98
C PHE A 80 5.52 1.49 -5.60
N ALA A 81 5.44 0.15 -5.62
CA ALA A 81 4.28 -0.56 -6.15
C ALA A 81 2.99 -0.19 -5.40
N LEU A 82 3.04 -0.10 -4.07
CA LEU A 82 1.90 0.31 -3.26
C LEU A 82 1.43 1.73 -3.61
N LEU A 83 2.34 2.70 -3.67
CA LEU A 83 2.00 4.10 -3.95
C LEU A 83 1.47 4.28 -5.37
N GLU A 84 2.04 3.57 -6.34
CA GLU A 84 1.55 3.58 -7.72
C GLU A 84 0.11 3.06 -7.77
N ARG A 85 -0.18 1.92 -7.13
CA ARG A 85 -1.52 1.32 -7.08
C ARG A 85 -2.56 2.20 -6.40
N LEU A 86 -2.17 2.90 -5.33
CA LEU A 86 -3.08 3.71 -4.53
C LEU A 86 -3.35 5.09 -5.13
N PHE A 87 -2.35 5.72 -5.73
CA PHE A 87 -2.42 7.14 -6.08
C PHE A 87 -2.23 7.39 -7.57
N THR A 88 -1.20 6.80 -8.17
CA THR A 88 -0.81 7.12 -9.54
C THR A 88 -1.71 6.45 -10.56
N GLU A 89 -1.96 5.16 -10.45
CA GLU A 89 -2.81 4.42 -11.39
C GLU A 89 -4.25 4.93 -11.39
N PRO A 90 -4.94 5.13 -10.24
CA PRO A 90 -6.31 5.65 -10.26
C PRO A 90 -6.39 7.03 -10.91
N ALA A 91 -5.41 7.90 -10.65
CA ALA A 91 -5.34 9.22 -11.27
C ALA A 91 -5.12 9.14 -12.79
N ARG A 92 -4.20 8.29 -13.26
CA ARG A 92 -3.96 8.05 -14.69
C ARG A 92 -5.22 7.55 -15.39
N LEU A 93 -5.91 6.59 -14.80
CA LEU A 93 -7.16 6.04 -15.34
C LEU A 93 -8.26 7.12 -15.40
N ARG A 94 -8.43 7.90 -14.33
CA ARG A 94 -9.39 9.02 -14.30
C ARG A 94 -9.13 10.01 -15.43
N ILE A 95 -7.88 10.50 -15.56
CA ILE A 95 -7.49 11.46 -16.60
C ILE A 95 -7.69 10.88 -18.01
N ALA A 96 -7.35 9.61 -18.22
CA ALA A 96 -7.56 8.94 -19.51
C ALA A 96 -9.05 8.85 -19.87
N ASN A 97 -9.90 8.56 -18.89
CA ASN A 97 -11.34 8.51 -19.06
C ASN A 97 -11.92 9.90 -19.38
N GLU A 98 -11.50 10.95 -18.65
CA GLU A 98 -11.89 12.34 -18.92
C GLU A 98 -11.54 12.75 -20.36
N ARG A 99 -10.33 12.43 -20.83
CA ARG A 99 -9.94 12.66 -22.23
C ARG A 99 -10.84 11.92 -23.22
N ARG A 100 -11.27 10.70 -22.89
CA ARG A 100 -12.16 9.89 -23.74
C ARG A 100 -13.56 10.49 -23.82
N LEU A 101 -14.09 10.97 -22.69
CA LEU A 101 -15.40 11.63 -22.63
C LEU A 101 -15.39 12.97 -23.37
N ALA A 102 -14.36 13.80 -23.17
CA ALA A 102 -14.23 15.09 -23.87
C ALA A 102 -14.18 14.94 -25.40
N ARG A 103 -13.64 13.84 -25.93
CA ARG A 103 -13.68 13.54 -27.37
C ARG A 103 -15.08 13.17 -27.87
N ARG A 104 -15.94 12.61 -27.02
CA ARG A 104 -17.32 12.23 -27.36
C ARG A 104 -18.28 13.41 -27.30
N GLU A 105 -17.99 14.41 -26.46
CA GLU A 105 -18.82 15.60 -26.27
C GLU A 105 -18.56 16.72 -27.27
N ARG A 106 -17.44 16.67 -28.00
CA ARG A 106 -17.22 17.60 -29.13
C ARG A 106 -18.05 17.13 -30.32
N PRO A 107 -19.08 17.87 -30.75
CA PRO A 107 -19.69 17.62 -32.04
C PRO A 107 -18.64 17.90 -33.12
N ASN A 108 -18.65 17.10 -34.20
CA ASN A 108 -17.89 17.43 -35.40
C ASN A 108 -18.27 18.81 -35.94
#